data_AF-A0A7D4B1I3-F1
#
_entry.id   AF-A0A7D4B1I3-F1
#
_cell.length_a   1.000
_cell.length_b   1.000
_cell.length_c   1.000
_cell.angle_alpha   90.00
_cell.angle_beta   90.00
_cell.angle_gamma   90.00
#
_symmetry.space_group_name_H-M   'P 1'
#
loop_
_entity.id
_entity.type
_entity.pdbx_description
1 polymer ?
#
loop_
_entity_poly.entity_id
_entity_poly.type
_entity_poly.pdbx_seq_one_letter_code
_entity_poly.pdbx_strand_id
1 'polypeptide(L)'
;MKTQEKHIGSSMSRVDGHLKVTGGARYSAEYELPGMTYGVLVGSTIAKGRITSLDTKAAERAPGVLAVLTHLNAPKVPGFKPAGKDPSQPRPRAGR
;
A
#
# COMPACT_ATOMS: atom_id res chain seq x y z
N MET A 1 -24.86 -31.94 33.05
CA MET A 1 -25.32 -31.34 31.78
C MET A 1 -24.45 -30.12 31.49
N LYS A 2 -23.61 -30.14 30.46
CA LYS A 2 -22.87 -28.95 30.01
C LYS A 2 -23.73 -28.22 28.99
N THR A 3 -24.17 -27.01 29.32
CA THR A 3 -24.89 -26.13 28.39
C THR A 3 -23.92 -25.70 27.28
N GLN A 4 -24.22 -26.05 26.03
CA GLN A 4 -23.45 -25.54 24.90
C GLN A 4 -23.78 -24.08 24.67
N GLU A 5 -22.77 -23.20 24.73
CA GLU A 5 -22.95 -21.79 24.40
C GLU A 5 -23.20 -21.61 22.90
N LYS A 6 -24.41 -21.17 22.57
CA LYS A 6 -24.84 -20.89 21.20
C LYS A 6 -24.29 -19.52 20.78
N HIS A 7 -23.07 -19.50 20.25
CA HIS A 7 -22.42 -18.27 19.77
C HIS A 7 -22.91 -17.79 18.40
N ILE A 8 -23.62 -18.62 17.64
CA ILE A 8 -24.17 -18.26 16.33
C ILE A 8 -25.53 -17.58 16.52
N GLY A 9 -25.60 -16.29 16.15
CA GLY A 9 -26.83 -15.48 16.18
C GLY A 9 -27.06 -14.65 17.44
N SER A 10 -26.12 -14.66 18.40
CA SER A 10 -26.18 -13.79 19.58
C SER A 10 -25.52 -12.43 19.32
N SER A 11 -26.09 -11.35 19.87
CA SER A 11 -25.53 -10.00 19.81
C SER A 11 -24.33 -9.88 20.76
N MET A 12 -23.18 -10.42 20.38
CA MET A 12 -21.94 -10.29 21.14
C MET A 12 -21.21 -9.00 20.78
N SER A 13 -20.76 -8.26 21.78
CA SER A 13 -19.82 -7.15 21.56
C SER A 13 -18.51 -7.68 20.99
N ARG A 14 -17.92 -6.93 20.06
CA ARG A 14 -16.61 -7.28 19.50
C ARG A 14 -15.52 -7.15 20.56
N VAL A 15 -14.56 -8.08 20.53
CA VAL A 15 -13.38 -8.07 21.42
C VAL A 15 -12.61 -6.75 21.35
N ASP A 16 -12.48 -6.17 20.15
CA ASP A 16 -11.80 -4.91 19.90
C ASP A 16 -12.72 -3.68 19.96
N GLY A 17 -14.02 -3.88 20.20
CA GLY A 17 -15.06 -2.85 20.03
C GLY A 17 -14.87 -1.67 20.97
N HIS A 18 -14.69 -1.95 22.27
CA HIS A 18 -14.52 -0.91 23.28
C HIS A 18 -13.28 -0.03 23.00
N LEU A 19 -12.12 -0.64 22.76
CA LEU A 19 -10.88 0.08 22.48
C LEU A 19 -10.98 0.97 21.24
N LYS A 20 -11.70 0.53 20.20
CA LYS A 20 -11.90 1.33 18.98
C LYS A 20 -12.79 2.54 19.21
N VAL A 21 -13.86 2.42 20.00
CA VAL A 21 -14.80 3.53 20.23
C VAL A 21 -14.32 4.52 21.29
N THR A 22 -13.41 4.11 22.18
CA THR A 22 -12.80 4.99 23.19
C THR A 22 -11.50 5.63 22.74
N GLY A 23 -10.97 5.28 21.56
CA GLY A 23 -9.67 5.76 21.08
C GLY A 23 -8.47 5.08 21.75
N GLY A 24 -8.69 3.99 22.51
CA GLY A 24 -7.61 3.21 23.11
C GLY A 24 -6.93 2.22 22.15
N ALA A 25 -7.52 1.98 20.97
CA ALA A 25 -6.92 1.14 19.93
C ALA A 25 -5.87 1.93 19.15
N ARG A 26 -4.62 1.46 19.15
CA ARG A 26 -3.54 2.06 18.35
C ARG A 26 -3.58 1.57 16.90
N TYR A 27 -3.55 2.50 15.97
CA TYR A 27 -3.46 2.22 14.53
C TYR A 27 -2.03 2.36 14.02
N SER A 28 -1.76 1.83 12.82
CA SER A 28 -0.40 1.75 12.26
C SER A 28 0.36 3.08 12.24
N ALA A 29 -0.35 4.21 12.13
CA ALA A 29 0.25 5.55 12.10
C ALA A 29 0.73 6.05 13.49
N GLU A 30 0.31 5.41 14.58
CA GLU A 30 0.62 5.83 15.96
C GLU A 30 1.80 5.07 16.57
N TYR A 31 2.34 4.10 15.84
CA TYR A 31 3.53 3.38 16.28
C TYR A 31 4.76 4.18 15.86
N GLU A 32 5.56 4.59 16.84
CA GLU A 32 6.88 5.17 16.61
C GLU A 32 7.94 4.08 16.77
N LEU A 33 8.88 4.01 15.83
CA LEU A 33 9.96 3.04 15.80
C LEU A 33 11.30 3.76 15.68
N PRO A 34 12.37 3.28 16.33
CA PRO A 34 13.71 3.83 16.13
C PRO A 34 14.10 3.79 14.64
N GLY A 35 14.52 4.93 14.11
CA GLY A 35 14.90 5.04 12.69
C GLY A 35 13.72 5.06 11.72
N MET A 36 12.49 5.33 12.17
CA MET A 36 11.34 5.51 11.28
C MET A 36 11.57 6.63 10.27
N THR A 37 11.28 6.34 9.00
CA THR A 37 11.36 7.28 7.89
C THR A 37 10.00 7.45 7.23
N TYR A 38 9.79 8.57 6.55
CA TYR A 38 8.52 8.88 5.89
C TYR A 38 8.62 8.70 4.38
N GLY A 39 7.56 8.16 3.77
CA GLY A 39 7.44 8.02 2.33
C GLY A 39 6.27 8.84 1.81
N VAL A 40 6.44 9.45 0.62
CA VAL A 40 5.39 10.21 -0.07
C VAL A 40 5.23 9.68 -1.49
N LEU A 41 3.99 9.46 -1.90
CA LEU A 41 3.67 9.02 -3.25
C LEU A 41 3.42 10.23 -4.16
N VAL A 42 4.15 10.31 -5.27
CA VAL A 42 3.91 11.29 -6.33
C VAL A 42 3.02 10.64 -7.41
N GLY A 43 1.74 10.99 -7.40
CA GLY A 43 0.74 10.44 -8.31
C GLY A 43 0.67 11.14 -9.67
N SER A 44 0.03 10.47 -10.63
CA SER A 44 -0.30 11.06 -11.94
C SER A 44 -1.32 12.19 -11.79
N THR A 45 -1.13 13.29 -12.50
CA THR A 45 -2.09 14.41 -12.59
C THR A 45 -3.14 14.21 -13.68
N ILE A 46 -3.01 13.15 -14.48
CA ILE A 46 -3.91 12.79 -15.57
C ILE A 46 -4.46 11.38 -15.39
N ALA A 47 -5.66 11.12 -15.92
CA ALA A 47 -6.32 9.82 -15.82
C ALA A 47 -5.61 8.72 -16.62
N LYS A 48 -4.99 9.06 -17.76
CA LYS A 48 -4.28 8.11 -18.63
C LYS A 48 -3.20 8.82 -19.44
N GLY A 49 -2.00 8.24 -19.46
CA GLY A 49 -0.89 8.69 -20.29
C GLY A 49 0.26 7.70 -20.30
N ARG A 50 1.37 8.07 -20.94
CA ARG A 50 2.64 7.33 -20.93
C ARG A 50 3.72 8.22 -20.34
N ILE A 51 4.54 7.66 -19.46
CA ILE A 51 5.73 8.34 -18.94
C ILE A 51 6.73 8.47 -20.09
N THR A 52 7.01 9.69 -20.52
CA THR A 52 8.03 9.99 -21.55
C THR A 52 9.37 10.35 -20.95
N SER A 53 9.37 10.95 -19.75
CA SER A 53 10.56 11.34 -19.01
C SER A 53 10.25 11.42 -17.51
N LEU A 54 11.30 11.34 -16.68
CA LEU A 54 11.25 11.55 -15.24
C LEU A 54 12.49 12.38 -14.86
N ASP A 55 12.29 13.49 -14.13
CA ASP A 55 13.39 14.25 -13.53
C ASP A 55 13.22 14.25 -12.00
N THR A 56 14.16 13.59 -11.32
CA THR A 56 14.17 13.42 -9.86
C THR A 56 15.26 14.24 -9.17
N LYS A 57 16.10 14.95 -9.93
CA LYS A 57 17.36 15.54 -9.41
C LYS A 57 17.14 16.54 -8.28
N ALA A 58 16.12 17.37 -8.40
CA ALA A 58 15.81 18.36 -7.37
C ALA A 58 15.36 17.68 -6.06
N ALA A 59 14.52 16.65 -6.16
CA ALA A 59 14.03 15.90 -5.00
C ALA A 59 15.16 15.11 -4.32
N GLU A 60 16.04 14.46 -5.09
CA GLU A 60 17.19 13.71 -4.57
C GLU A 60 18.20 14.60 -3.82
N ARG A 61 18.28 15.89 -4.15
CA ARG A 61 19.17 16.86 -3.50
C ARG A 61 18.52 17.60 -2.34
N ALA A 62 17.23 17.41 -2.09
CA ALA A 62 16.54 18.11 -1.03
C ALA A 62 17.02 17.62 0.35
N PRO A 63 17.21 18.52 1.33
CA PRO A 63 17.61 18.13 2.69
C PRO A 63 16.64 17.11 3.30
N GLY A 64 17.18 16.04 3.89
CA GLY A 64 16.40 15.00 4.57
C GLY A 64 15.80 13.93 3.63
N VAL A 65 15.95 14.05 2.31
CA VAL A 65 15.55 12.98 1.38
C VAL A 65 16.58 11.87 1.42
N LEU A 66 16.12 10.65 1.69
CA LEU A 66 16.96 9.46 1.71
C LEU A 66 17.06 8.78 0.34
N ALA A 67 15.95 8.74 -0.40
CA ALA A 67 15.90 8.14 -1.73
C ALA A 67 14.66 8.62 -2.50
N VAL A 68 14.78 8.64 -3.83
CA VAL A 68 13.63 8.75 -4.75
C VAL A 68 13.51 7.42 -5.49
N LEU A 69 12.42 6.70 -5.21
CA LEU A 69 12.16 5.38 -5.80
C LEU A 69 11.24 5.51 -7.02
N THR A 70 11.66 4.91 -8.12
CA THR A 70 10.93 4.88 -9.40
C THR A 70 10.93 3.46 -9.94
N HIS A 71 10.20 3.23 -11.04
CA HIS A 71 10.23 1.95 -11.75
C HIS A 71 11.63 1.57 -12.28
N LEU A 72 12.60 2.50 -12.30
CA LEU A 72 13.97 2.26 -12.78
C LEU A 72 14.92 1.73 -11.70
N ASN A 73 14.67 2.04 -10.42
CA ASN A 73 15.59 1.73 -9.32
C ASN A 73 14.93 1.04 -8.11
N ALA A 74 13.60 0.89 -8.10
CA ALA A 74 12.91 0.25 -6.98
C ALA A 74 13.40 -1.20 -6.76
N PRO A 75 13.65 -1.61 -5.51
CA PRO A 75 14.08 -2.96 -5.21
C PRO A 75 13.00 -3.98 -5.58
N LYS A 76 13.43 -5.16 -6.03
CA LYS A 76 12.51 -6.27 -6.28
C LYS A 76 11.97 -6.77 -4.95
N VAL A 77 10.65 -6.78 -4.82
CA VAL A 77 9.98 -7.28 -3.61
C VAL A 77 9.86 -8.81 -3.69
N PRO A 78 10.43 -9.57 -2.75
CA PRO A 78 10.27 -11.02 -2.71
C PRO A 78 8.79 -11.43 -2.67
N GLY A 79 8.39 -12.39 -3.49
CA GLY A 79 6.99 -12.84 -3.59
C GLY A 79 6.08 -11.96 -4.46
N PHE A 80 6.51 -10.74 -4.82
CA PHE A 80 5.79 -9.92 -5.80
C PHE A 80 6.14 -10.37 -7.22
N LYS A 81 5.21 -11.10 -7.86
CA LYS A 81 5.29 -11.37 -9.29
C LYS A 81 4.71 -10.15 -10.02
N PRO A 82 5.48 -9.44 -10.86
CA PRO A 82 4.89 -8.39 -11.69
C PRO A 82 3.74 -9.03 -12.48
N ALA A 83 2.58 -8.36 -12.49
CA ALA A 83 1.43 -8.83 -13.22
C ALA A 83 1.85 -9.12 -14.67
N GLY A 84 1.68 -10.37 -15.10
CA GLY A 84 2.08 -10.80 -16.45
C GLY A 84 1.42 -9.94 -17.53
N LYS A 85 2.17 -9.72 -18.62
CA LYS A 85 1.91 -8.82 -19.76
C LYS A 85 1.63 -7.37 -19.37
N ASP A 86 2.48 -6.48 -19.90
CA ASP A 86 2.31 -5.04 -19.88
C ASP A 86 0.88 -4.66 -20.30
N PRO A 87 0.07 -4.01 -19.44
CA PRO A 87 -1.28 -3.54 -19.77
C PRO A 87 -1.32 -2.57 -20.96
N SER A 88 -0.17 -1.98 -21.32
CA SER A 88 -0.01 -1.07 -22.46
C SER A 88 0.17 -1.80 -23.79
N GLN A 89 0.47 -3.11 -23.77
CA GLN A 89 0.56 -3.90 -24.99
C GLN A 89 -0.83 -4.20 -25.53
N PRO A 90 -1.10 -3.94 -26.82
CA PRO A 90 -2.33 -4.40 -27.44
C PRO A 90 -2.41 -5.92 -27.31
N ARG A 91 -3.60 -6.46 -27.00
CA ARG A 91 -3.81 -7.90 -27.15
C ARG A 91 -3.44 -8.26 -28.59
N PRO A 92 -2.66 -9.32 -28.83
CA PRO A 92 -2.39 -9.77 -30.19
C PRO A 92 -3.74 -9.94 -30.89
N ARG A 93 -3.91 -9.31 -32.06
CA ARG A 93 -5.11 -9.49 -32.87
C ARG A 93 -5.22 -10.98 -33.14
N ALA A 94 -6.30 -11.61 -32.68
CA ALA A 94 -6.63 -12.96 -33.09
C ALA A 94 -6.68 -12.96 -34.62
N GLY A 95 -5.78 -13.72 -35.25
CA GLY A 95 -5.74 -13.87 -36.70
C GLY A 95 -7.07 -14.41 -37.21
N ARG A 96 -7.48 -13.94 -38.40
CA ARG A 96 -8.35 -14.72 -39.27
C ARG A 96 -7.59 -15.93 -39.80
#